data_AF-A0A967HHM0-F1
#
_entry.id   AF-A0A967HHM0-F1
#
_cell.length_a   1.000
_cell.length_b   1.000
_cell.length_c   1.000
_cell.angle_alpha   90.00
_cell.angle_beta   90.00
_cell.angle_gamma   90.00
#
_symmetry.space_group_name_H-M   'P 1'
#
loop_
_entity.id
_entity.type
_entity.pdbx_description
1 polymer ?
#
loop_
_entity_poly.entity_id
_entity_poly.type
_entity_poly.pdbx_seq_one_letter_code
_entity_poly.pdbx_strand_id
1 'polypeptide(L)' 'YGDGFPRALGNRGQALVRGMRVPIIGRISMDLTVVDLTAVDAEVDDVVTLVGRD' A
#
# COMPACT_ATOMS: atom_id res chain seq x y z
N TYR A 1 -5.89 -7.56 -5.88
CA TYR A 1 -7.02 -7.38 -6.82
C TYR A 1 -8.08 -8.47 -6.71
N GLY A 2 -7.81 -9.60 -6.04
CA GLY A 2 -8.85 -10.56 -5.67
C GLY A 2 -9.95 -9.91 -4.83
N ASP A 3 -9.56 -8.97 -3.96
CA ASP A 3 -10.46 -8.20 -3.08
C ASP A 3 -11.02 -6.91 -3.72
N GLY A 4 -10.90 -6.76 -5.05
CA GLY A 4 -11.38 -5.57 -5.76
C GLY A 4 -10.41 -4.38 -5.80
N PHE A 5 -9.24 -4.46 -5.15
CA PHE A 5 -8.22 -3.40 -5.27
C PHE A 5 -7.64 -3.33 -6.70
N PRO A 6 -7.68 -2.17 -7.40
CA PRO A 6 -7.36 -2.12 -8.83
C PRO A 6 -5.90 -2.49 -9.14
N ARG A 7 -5.71 -3.57 -9.92
CA ARG A 7 -4.38 -4.04 -10.36
C ARG A 7 -3.58 -2.97 -11.12
N ALA A 8 -4.27 -2.03 -11.77
CA ALA A 8 -3.67 -0.94 -12.54
C ALA A 8 -2.93 0.12 -11.68
N LEU A 9 -3.08 0.07 -10.35
CA LEU A 9 -2.40 1.00 -9.43
C LEU A 9 -0.96 0.61 -9.11
N GLY A 10 -0.45 -0.52 -9.60
CA GLY A 10 0.97 -0.88 -9.44
C GLY A 10 1.88 0.22 -10.01
N ASN A 11 2.89 0.64 -9.23
CA ASN A 11 3.77 1.78 -9.53
C ASN A 11 3.07 3.14 -9.76
N ARG A 12 1.79 3.28 -9.38
CA ARG A 12 0.98 4.48 -9.63
C ARG A 12 0.19 4.95 -8.41
N GLY A 13 -0.17 4.02 -7.53
CA GLY A 13 -0.93 4.29 -6.32
C GLY A 13 -0.05 4.58 -5.11
N GLN A 14 -0.74 4.95 -4.03
CA GLN A 14 -0.15 5.20 -2.72
C GLN A 14 -1.03 4.55 -1.66
N ALA A 15 -0.45 4.27 -0.50
CA ALA A 15 -1.16 3.88 0.71
C ALA A 15 -0.78 4.84 1.85
N LEU A 16 -1.49 4.74 2.97
CA LEU A 16 -1.10 5.38 4.22
C LEU A 16 -0.57 4.31 5.17
N VAL A 17 0.55 4.62 5.82
CA VAL A 17 1.12 3.84 6.92
C VAL A 17 1.42 4.85 8.03
N ARG A 18 0.79 4.70 9.20
CA ARG A 18 0.90 5.64 10.33
C ARG A 18 0.63 7.10 9.91
N GLY A 19 -0.36 7.33 9.04
CA GLY A 19 -0.70 8.65 8.52
C GLY A 19 0.26 9.21 7.46
N MET A 20 1.35 8.50 7.13
CA MET A 20 2.30 8.93 6.11
C MET A 20 2.02 8.25 4.76
N ARG A 21 2.09 9.03 3.67
CA ARG A 21 1.90 8.52 2.30
C ARG A 21 3.13 7.74 1.84
N VAL A 22 2.92 6.48 1.48
CA VAL A 22 3.95 5.59 0.92
C VAL A 22 3.56 5.14 -0.49
N PRO A 23 4.50 5.07 -1.46
CA PRO A 23 4.17 4.65 -2.81
C PRO A 23 3.99 3.13 -2.90
N ILE A 24 3.04 2.70 -3.73
CA ILE A 24 2.91 1.29 -4.13
C ILE A 24 3.98 1.00 -5.18
N ILE A 25 4.80 -0.03 -4.95
CA ILE A 25 5.88 -0.44 -5.84
C ILE A 25 5.64 -1.85 -6.39
N GLY A 26 6.09 -2.10 -7.61
CA GLY A 26 5.88 -3.36 -8.30
C GLY A 26 4.45 -3.55 -8.81
N ARG A 27 4.15 -4.77 -9.27
CA ARG A 27 2.81 -5.17 -9.70
C ARG A 27 2.00 -5.59 -8.48
N ILE A 28 0.73 -5.19 -8.45
CA ILE A 28 -0.23 -5.72 -7.47
C ILE A 28 -0.54 -7.18 -7.81
N SER A 29 -0.36 -8.07 -6.83
CA SER A 29 -0.70 -9.49 -6.91
C SER A 29 -2.17 -9.72 -6.54
N MET A 30 -2.63 -10.97 -6.63
CA MET A 30 -4.03 -11.28 -6.30
C MET A 30 -4.35 -10.86 -4.86
N ASP A 31 -3.48 -11.25 -3.93
CA ASP A 31 -3.69 -11.13 -2.48
C ASP A 31 -2.68 -10.19 -1.79
N LEU A 32 -1.64 -9.74 -2.50
CA LEU A 32 -0.56 -8.93 -1.92
C LEU A 32 -0.34 -7.63 -2.71
N THR A 33 -0.05 -6.57 -1.97
CA THR A 33 0.41 -5.27 -2.47
C THR A 33 1.71 -4.91 -1.76
N VAL A 34 2.70 -4.42 -2.50
CA VAL A 34 3.99 -4.01 -1.94
C VAL A 34 4.06 -2.48 -1.92
N VAL A 35 4.52 -1.93 -0.80
CA VAL A 35 4.74 -0.49 -0.61
C VAL A 35 6.19 -0.23 -0.21
N ASP A 36 6.70 0.93 -0.57
CA ASP A 36 8.03 1.38 -0.16
C ASP A 36 7.98 2.06 1.21
N LEU A 37 8.64 1.47 2.19
CA LEU A 37 8.69 1.96 3.57
C LEU A 37 9.97 2.79 3.85
N THR A 38 10.78 3.14 2.85
CA THR A 38 12.06 3.85 3.07
C THR A 38 11.93 5.13 3.92
N ALA A 39 10.79 5.82 3.87
CA ALA A 39 10.52 7.05 4.62
C ALA A 39 9.65 6.85 5.88
N VAL A 40 9.32 5.61 6.25
CA VAL A 40 8.39 5.27 7.33
C VAL A 40 9.00 4.15 8.18
N ASP A 41 9.04 4.34 9.50
CA ASP A 41 9.33 3.22 10.41
C ASP A 41 8.03 2.45 10.66
N ALA A 42 7.99 1.20 10.24
CA ALA A 42 6.82 0.35 10.31
C ALA A 42 7.19 -1.07 10.77
N GLU A 43 6.27 -1.67 11.51
CA GLU A 43 6.42 -3.02 12.05
C GLU A 43 5.40 -3.96 11.40
N VAL A 44 5.62 -5.27 11.57
CA VAL A 44 4.61 -6.27 11.22
C VAL A 44 3.33 -5.98 12.02
N ASP A 45 2.18 -6.22 11.39
CA ASP A 45 0.83 -5.93 11.91
C ASP A 45 0.44 -4.44 12.00
N ASP A 46 1.29 -3.51 11.53
CA ASP A 46 0.87 -2.12 11.33
C ASP A 46 -0.27 -2.02 10.29
N VAL A 47 -1.23 -1.14 10.57
CA VAL A 47 -2.36 -0.88 9.66
C VAL A 47 -1.87 -0.12 8.42
N VAL A 48 -2.27 -0.62 7.26
CA VAL A 48 -2.05 0.02 5.96
C VAL A 48 -3.39 0.42 5.36
N THR A 49 -3.65 1.71 5.25
CA THR A 49 -4.89 2.23 4.67
C THR A 49 -4.72 2.43 3.16
N LEU A 50 -5.38 1.59 2.37
CA LEU A 50 -5.38 1.67 0.90
C LEU A 50 -6.34 2.74 0.35
N VAL A 51 -7.47 2.96 1.03
CA VAL A 51 -8.48 3.97 0.70
C VAL A 51 -9.10 4.48 1.99
N GLY A 52 -9.10 5.80 2.19
CA GLY A 52 -9.66 6.43 3.38
C GLY A 52 -8.70 7.42 4.00
N ARG A 53 -8.67 7.45 5.33
CA ARG A 53 -7.84 8.33 6.15
C ARG A 53 -7.33 7.58 7.37
N ASP A 54 -6.22 8.07 7.89
CA ASP A 54 -5.64 7.72 9.19
C ASP A 54 -5.83 8.88 10.18
#